data_AF-A0A6C2YLJ8-F1
#
_entry.id   AF-A0A6C2YLJ8-F1
#
_cell.length_a   1.000
_cell.length_b   1.000
_cell.length_c   1.000
_cell.angle_alpha   90.00
_cell.angle_beta   90.00
_cell.angle_gamma   90.00
#
_symmetry.space_group_name_H-M   'P 1'
#
loop_
_entity.id
_entity.type
_entity.pdbx_description
1 polymer ?
#
loop_
_entity_poly.entity_id
_entity_poly.type
_entity_poly.pdbx_seq_one_letter_code
_entity_poly.pdbx_strand_id
1 'polypeptide(L)'
;MLLGGATFGVDAVQQFANGEFLAGSMSTVQGLFTMLSAGRSCFAAGTPLRMADGTSKPIEEIGVGEMVLSRDEHSPESPASGKVVEEVFVRTAEILRLTLTGGVTIGTTGEHPFFEESLGWIEARSLTPGHRLRKQDGSAIAEEPLAETGKWQPVYTLRVADCAATESAKQRLRLPLTSPEARSIVNQITTLIAAYRAEETASLQDPDRDSQKVRMIAELENHSADSAVLSFLLEVAGDPNEYDLARIEVFNVLYVRRIATDAEQIQIGRVLTKVLRSNDDDDNVKNYAAIAAASYMAVPEVDEVIEKIVLDSQADPNLRANAFAAIERSPRTLHRIRLFQNLLQDDQFSQTARRILGFPQV
;
A
#
# COMPACT_ATOMS: atom_id res chain seq x y z
N MET A 1 -2.00 -20.26 -9.05
CA MET A 1 -2.83 -19.35 -8.21
C MET A 1 -3.85 -18.66 -9.11
N LEU A 2 -5.02 -18.26 -8.61
CA LEU A 2 -5.91 -17.35 -9.35
C LEU A 2 -5.36 -15.92 -9.19
N LEU A 3 -5.44 -15.10 -10.25
CA LEU A 3 -5.26 -13.65 -10.11
C LEU A 3 -6.47 -13.11 -9.35
N GLY A 4 -6.27 -12.68 -8.11
CA GLY A 4 -7.10 -11.64 -7.52
C GLY A 4 -6.87 -10.37 -8.33
N GLY A 5 -7.94 -9.68 -8.73
CA GLY A 5 -7.86 -8.53 -9.62
C GLY A 5 -6.92 -7.45 -9.10
N ALA A 6 -6.23 -6.82 -10.04
CA ALA A 6 -5.38 -5.66 -9.82
C ALA A 6 -6.24 -4.38 -9.86
N THR A 7 -7.49 -4.43 -9.42
CA THR A 7 -8.54 -3.45 -9.75
C THR A 7 -9.06 -2.70 -8.55
N PHE A 8 -8.23 -2.69 -7.52
CA PHE A 8 -8.40 -1.93 -6.31
C PHE A 8 -8.26 -0.41 -6.45
N GLY A 9 -7.66 0.09 -7.53
CA GLY A 9 -7.20 1.48 -7.60
C GLY A 9 -8.24 2.53 -7.96
N VAL A 10 -9.46 2.15 -8.38
CA VAL A 10 -10.29 3.06 -9.20
C VAL A 10 -11.65 3.27 -8.59
N ASP A 11 -12.37 2.19 -8.31
CA ASP A 11 -13.69 2.31 -7.67
C ASP A 11 -13.56 2.55 -6.16
N ALA A 12 -12.45 2.16 -5.52
CA ALA A 12 -12.15 2.56 -4.14
C ALA A 12 -11.90 4.07 -4.02
N VAL A 13 -11.22 4.66 -5.02
CA VAL A 13 -11.05 6.12 -5.15
C VAL A 13 -12.41 6.80 -5.36
N GLN A 14 -13.27 6.22 -6.21
CA GLN A 14 -14.61 6.74 -6.49
C GLN A 14 -15.57 6.63 -5.28
N GLN A 15 -15.55 5.51 -4.55
CA GLN A 15 -16.38 5.28 -3.36
C GLN A 15 -15.90 6.12 -2.16
N PHE A 16 -14.58 6.33 -2.03
CA PHE A 16 -13.98 7.24 -1.06
C PHE A 16 -14.32 8.70 -1.38
N ALA A 17 -14.23 9.11 -2.65
CA ALA A 17 -14.62 10.45 -3.10
C ALA A 17 -16.12 10.74 -2.93
N ASN A 18 -16.98 9.72 -2.99
CA ASN A 18 -18.44 9.86 -2.89
C ASN A 18 -19.01 9.61 -1.48
N GLY A 19 -18.21 9.19 -0.49
CA GLY A 19 -18.66 8.99 0.89
C GLY A 19 -19.62 7.82 1.13
N GLU A 20 -19.71 6.85 0.21
CA GLU A 20 -20.71 5.76 0.23
C GLU A 20 -20.28 4.52 1.05
N PHE A 21 -19.57 4.70 2.16
CA PHE A 21 -18.95 3.60 2.92
C PHE A 21 -19.91 2.79 3.84
N LEU A 22 -21.21 3.09 3.87
CA LEU A 22 -22.10 2.59 4.93
C LEU A 22 -22.89 1.30 4.63
N ALA A 23 -22.61 0.55 3.56
CA ALA A 23 -23.44 -0.63 3.22
C ALA A 23 -22.74 -1.93 2.80
N GLY A 24 -21.40 -1.96 2.70
CA GLY A 24 -20.65 -3.15 2.26
C GLY A 24 -19.69 -3.66 3.33
N SER A 25 -19.54 -4.97 3.46
CA SER A 25 -18.76 -5.69 4.48
C SER A 25 -17.23 -5.46 4.48
N MET A 26 -16.72 -4.35 3.92
CA MET A 26 -15.29 -3.99 3.97
C MET A 26 -15.04 -3.04 5.13
N SER A 27 -13.94 -3.20 5.86
CA SER A 27 -13.49 -2.19 6.84
C SER A 27 -12.84 -1.00 6.11
N THR A 28 -12.88 0.20 6.70
CA THR A 28 -12.25 1.42 6.13
C THR A 28 -10.77 1.21 5.82
N VAL A 29 -10.10 0.45 6.69
CA VAL A 29 -8.73 -0.05 6.56
C VAL A 29 -8.49 -0.82 5.26
N GLN A 30 -9.51 -1.56 4.82
CA GLN A 30 -9.43 -2.43 3.66
C GLN A 30 -9.46 -1.63 2.36
N GLY A 31 -10.40 -0.69 2.22
CA GLY A 31 -10.50 0.18 1.04
C GLY A 31 -9.27 1.06 0.83
N LEU A 32 -8.71 1.59 1.91
CA LEU A 32 -7.52 2.43 1.90
C LEU A 32 -6.26 1.69 1.44
N PHE A 33 -6.05 0.47 1.95
CA PHE A 33 -4.93 -0.37 1.55
C PHE A 33 -5.03 -0.82 0.10
N THR A 34 -6.22 -1.25 -0.31
CA THR A 34 -6.62 -1.54 -1.70
C THR A 34 -6.20 -0.38 -2.63
N MET A 35 -6.57 0.85 -2.29
CA MET A 35 -6.21 2.06 -3.05
C MET A 35 -4.69 2.31 -3.12
N LEU A 36 -3.95 2.16 -2.02
CA LEU A 36 -2.49 2.37 -1.99
C LEU A 36 -1.65 1.26 -2.63
N SER A 37 -2.22 0.05 -2.71
CA SER A 37 -1.52 -1.13 -3.23
C SER A 37 -1.79 -1.36 -4.71
N ALA A 38 -2.77 -0.65 -5.27
CA ALA A 38 -3.03 -0.60 -6.70
C ALA A 38 -1.75 -0.17 -7.45
N GLY A 39 -1.23 -1.06 -8.30
CA GLY A 39 0.01 -0.85 -9.05
C GLY A 39 1.31 -1.16 -8.30
N ARG A 40 1.27 -1.52 -7.01
CA ARG A 40 2.46 -1.84 -6.18
C ARG A 40 2.53 -3.31 -5.74
N SER A 41 1.41 -4.04 -5.73
CA SER A 41 1.39 -5.47 -5.36
C SER A 41 1.95 -6.37 -6.48
N CYS A 42 3.06 -7.07 -6.21
CA CYS A 42 3.73 -7.91 -7.21
C CYS A 42 4.05 -9.33 -6.69
N PHE A 43 4.16 -10.30 -7.60
CA PHE A 43 4.62 -11.67 -7.33
C PHE A 43 6.04 -11.91 -7.84
N ALA A 44 6.78 -12.82 -7.20
CA ALA A 44 8.10 -13.26 -7.68
C ALA A 44 8.03 -13.98 -9.04
N ALA A 45 9.12 -13.92 -9.81
CA ALA A 45 9.37 -14.84 -10.92
C ALA A 45 9.17 -16.31 -10.47
N GLY A 46 8.65 -17.15 -11.36
CA GLY A 46 8.33 -18.55 -11.12
C GLY A 46 6.95 -18.77 -10.48
N THR A 47 6.25 -17.70 -10.07
CA THR A 47 4.88 -17.81 -9.55
C THR A 47 3.93 -18.34 -10.64
N PRO A 48 3.31 -19.52 -10.46
CA PRO A 48 2.46 -20.09 -11.50
C PRO A 48 1.06 -19.46 -11.47
N LEU A 49 0.68 -18.82 -12.57
CA LEU A 49 -0.68 -18.34 -12.81
C LEU A 49 -1.44 -19.32 -13.70
N ARG A 50 -2.74 -19.45 -13.44
CA ARG A 50 -3.61 -20.27 -14.29
C ARG A 50 -4.01 -19.50 -15.54
N MET A 51 -3.88 -20.16 -16.68
CA MET A 51 -4.33 -19.67 -17.97
C MET A 51 -5.81 -20.02 -18.16
N ALA A 52 -6.50 -19.31 -19.05
CA ALA A 52 -7.92 -19.53 -19.34
C ALA A 52 -8.20 -20.92 -19.95
N ASP A 53 -7.20 -21.54 -20.58
CA ASP A 53 -7.28 -22.90 -21.15
C ASP A 53 -7.08 -24.02 -20.11
N GLY A 54 -6.91 -23.67 -18.83
CA GLY A 54 -6.70 -24.62 -17.73
C GLY A 54 -5.25 -25.01 -17.49
N THR A 55 -4.31 -24.59 -18.35
CA THR A 55 -2.87 -24.74 -18.11
C THR A 55 -2.37 -23.75 -17.06
N SER A 56 -1.09 -23.87 -16.68
CA SER A 56 -0.42 -22.91 -15.79
C SER A 56 0.87 -22.42 -16.44
N LYS A 57 1.14 -21.12 -16.32
CA LYS A 57 2.35 -20.48 -16.84
C LYS A 57 3.01 -19.63 -15.75
N PRO A 58 4.35 -19.60 -15.64
CA PRO A 58 5.04 -18.65 -14.77
C PRO A 58 4.67 -17.21 -15.15
N ILE A 59 4.52 -16.33 -14.15
CA ILE A 59 4.06 -14.96 -14.35
C ILE A 59 4.97 -14.14 -15.30
N GLU A 60 6.27 -14.40 -15.28
CA GLU A 60 7.27 -13.74 -16.12
C GLU A 60 7.19 -14.12 -17.60
N GLU A 61 6.53 -15.23 -17.93
CA GLU A 61 6.36 -15.69 -19.30
C GLU A 61 5.01 -15.24 -19.90
N ILE A 62 4.12 -14.64 -19.11
CA ILE A 62 2.81 -14.16 -19.55
C ILE A 62 2.95 -12.77 -20.17
N GLY A 63 2.52 -12.64 -21.44
CA GLY A 63 2.54 -11.41 -22.21
C GLY A 63 1.16 -10.80 -22.44
N VAL A 64 1.17 -9.57 -22.96
CA VAL A 64 -0.04 -8.85 -23.42
C VAL A 64 -0.76 -9.65 -24.51
N GLY A 65 -2.08 -9.72 -24.41
CA GLY A 65 -2.96 -10.47 -25.32
C GLY A 65 -3.22 -11.92 -24.91
N GLU A 66 -2.45 -12.48 -23.96
CA GLU A 66 -2.74 -13.82 -23.42
C GLU A 66 -3.95 -13.80 -22.49
N MET A 67 -4.65 -14.92 -22.36
CA MET A 67 -5.81 -15.04 -21.47
C MET A 67 -5.47 -15.78 -20.19
N VAL A 68 -5.61 -15.09 -19.06
CA VAL A 68 -5.39 -15.63 -17.71
C VAL A 68 -6.72 -15.83 -16.99
N LEU A 69 -6.76 -16.81 -16.09
CA LEU A 69 -7.94 -17.06 -15.28
C LEU A 69 -7.98 -16.07 -14.12
N SER A 70 -8.99 -15.19 -14.14
CA SER A 70 -9.20 -14.15 -13.14
C SER A 70 -10.62 -14.26 -12.57
N ARG A 71 -10.84 -13.72 -11.37
CA ARG A 71 -12.15 -13.67 -10.73
C ARG A 71 -12.43 -12.25 -10.31
N ASP A 72 -13.69 -11.85 -10.45
CA ASP A 72 -14.19 -10.61 -9.89
C ASP A 72 -13.97 -10.59 -8.37
N GLU A 73 -13.25 -9.58 -7.91
CA GLU A 73 -12.87 -9.38 -6.52
C GLU A 73 -14.00 -8.83 -5.64
N HIS A 74 -15.02 -8.20 -6.23
CA HIS A 74 -16.24 -7.76 -5.53
C HIS A 74 -17.24 -8.89 -5.35
N SER A 75 -17.10 -9.94 -6.16
CA SER A 75 -17.91 -11.14 -6.10
C SER A 75 -16.99 -12.35 -5.96
N PRO A 76 -16.32 -12.54 -4.81
CA PRO A 76 -15.37 -13.63 -4.61
C PRO A 76 -15.99 -15.04 -4.73
N GLU A 77 -17.33 -15.12 -4.68
CA GLU A 77 -18.14 -16.32 -4.93
C GLU A 77 -18.46 -16.56 -6.43
N SER A 78 -18.23 -15.57 -7.30
CA SER A 78 -18.42 -15.71 -8.74
C SER A 78 -17.42 -16.70 -9.35
N PRO A 79 -17.83 -17.45 -10.39
CA PRO A 79 -16.90 -18.31 -11.10
C PRO A 79 -15.76 -17.50 -11.73
N ALA A 80 -14.55 -18.04 -11.70
CA ALA A 80 -13.42 -17.44 -12.40
C ALA A 80 -13.65 -17.52 -13.92
N SER A 81 -13.24 -16.48 -14.65
CA SER A 81 -13.37 -16.37 -16.10
C SER A 81 -12.04 -15.97 -16.74
N GLY A 82 -11.87 -16.30 -18.01
CA GLY A 82 -10.67 -15.91 -18.76
C GLY A 82 -10.70 -14.42 -19.09
N LYS A 83 -9.64 -13.69 -18.72
CA LYS A 83 -9.46 -12.28 -19.01
C LYS A 83 -8.18 -12.06 -19.81
N VAL A 84 -8.23 -11.15 -20.78
CA VAL A 84 -7.09 -10.81 -21.63
C VAL A 84 -6.11 -9.97 -20.84
N VAL A 85 -4.81 -10.28 -20.87
CA VAL A 85 -3.77 -9.43 -20.28
C VAL A 85 -3.60 -8.21 -21.15
N GLU A 86 -3.83 -7.02 -20.59
CA GLU A 86 -3.70 -5.75 -21.29
C GLU A 86 -2.30 -5.16 -21.10
N GLU A 87 -1.70 -5.34 -19.92
CA GLU A 87 -0.36 -4.86 -19.60
C GLU A 87 0.39 -5.79 -18.64
N VAL A 88 1.71 -5.77 -18.74
CA VAL A 88 2.63 -6.48 -17.85
C VAL A 88 3.53 -5.45 -17.18
N PHE A 89 3.45 -5.37 -15.86
CA PHE A 89 4.30 -4.52 -15.04
C PHE A 89 5.41 -5.35 -14.44
N VAL A 90 6.63 -4.84 -14.50
CA VAL A 90 7.79 -5.48 -13.88
C VAL A 90 8.56 -4.44 -13.07
N ARG A 91 8.77 -4.75 -11.78
CA ARG A 91 9.67 -3.99 -10.92
C ARG A 91 10.68 -4.87 -10.20
N THR A 92 11.70 -4.28 -9.59
CA THR A 92 12.56 -5.00 -8.64
C THR A 92 12.06 -4.75 -7.23
N ALA A 93 11.79 -5.82 -6.47
CA ALA A 93 11.43 -5.73 -5.07
C ALA A 93 12.09 -6.87 -4.28
N GLU A 94 12.21 -6.70 -2.97
CA GLU A 94 12.52 -7.81 -2.08
C GLU A 94 11.35 -8.80 -2.10
N ILE A 95 11.69 -10.07 -2.27
CA ILE A 95 10.71 -11.14 -2.14
C ILE A 95 10.71 -11.67 -0.73
N LEU A 96 9.53 -11.62 -0.14
CA LEU A 96 9.24 -12.21 1.16
C LEU A 96 8.64 -13.60 0.92
N ARG A 97 8.86 -14.50 1.87
CA ARG A 97 8.39 -15.88 1.79
C ARG A 97 7.18 -16.06 2.70
N LEU A 98 6.05 -16.39 2.09
CA LEU A 98 4.87 -16.84 2.79
C LEU A 98 4.86 -18.38 2.81
N THR A 99 4.82 -18.98 4.00
CA THR A 99 4.71 -20.43 4.19
C THR A 99 3.26 -20.80 4.52
N LEU A 100 2.68 -21.68 3.72
CA LEU A 100 1.31 -22.18 3.84
C LEU A 100 1.29 -23.66 4.20
N THR A 101 0.13 -24.12 4.69
CA THR A 101 -0.11 -25.51 5.08
C THR A 101 0.40 -26.53 4.06
N GLY A 102 1.14 -27.52 4.54
CA GLY A 102 1.73 -28.57 3.70
C GLY A 102 3.07 -28.17 3.08
N GLY A 103 3.74 -27.14 3.62
CA GLY A 103 5.07 -26.70 3.18
C GLY A 103 5.06 -25.94 1.84
N VAL A 104 3.90 -25.48 1.38
CA VAL A 104 3.78 -24.68 0.16
C VAL A 104 4.31 -23.29 0.43
N THR A 105 5.24 -22.81 -0.40
CA THR A 105 5.82 -21.46 -0.24
C THR A 105 5.46 -20.57 -1.42
N ILE A 106 5.15 -19.30 -1.12
CA ILE A 106 4.86 -18.27 -2.11
C ILE A 106 5.85 -17.13 -1.93
N GLY A 107 6.50 -16.72 -3.03
CA GLY A 107 7.34 -15.53 -3.08
C GLY A 107 6.49 -14.31 -3.42
N THR A 108 6.39 -13.37 -2.49
CA THR A 108 5.51 -12.19 -2.62
C THR A 108 6.16 -10.93 -2.09
N THR A 109 5.65 -9.77 -2.51
CA THR A 109 5.92 -8.49 -1.86
C THR A 109 5.11 -8.37 -0.57
N GLY A 110 5.55 -7.55 0.40
CA GLY A 110 4.92 -7.46 1.72
C GLY A 110 3.53 -6.82 1.70
N GLU A 111 3.32 -5.91 0.77
CA GLU A 111 2.09 -5.18 0.47
C GLU A 111 1.14 -5.98 -0.44
N HIS A 112 1.50 -7.21 -0.83
CA HIS A 112 0.63 -7.98 -1.72
C HIS A 112 -0.63 -8.45 -0.98
N PRO A 113 -1.84 -8.23 -1.52
CA PRO A 113 -3.08 -8.65 -0.88
C PRO A 113 -3.33 -10.16 -1.02
N PHE A 114 -3.74 -10.80 0.08
CA PHE A 114 -4.27 -12.17 0.12
C PHE A 114 -5.68 -12.13 0.68
N PHE A 115 -6.60 -12.96 0.16
CA PHE A 115 -7.95 -13.02 0.70
C PHE A 115 -8.03 -14.00 1.88
N GLU A 116 -8.25 -13.48 3.08
CA GLU A 116 -8.49 -14.23 4.32
C GLU A 116 -10.00 -14.39 4.55
N GLU A 117 -10.45 -15.59 4.91
CA GLU A 117 -11.89 -15.92 4.91
C GLU A 117 -12.74 -15.14 5.92
N SER A 118 -12.15 -14.69 7.02
CA SER A 118 -12.84 -13.97 8.11
C SER A 118 -12.57 -12.46 8.12
N LEU A 119 -11.44 -12.04 7.53
CA LEU A 119 -11.00 -10.65 7.51
C LEU A 119 -11.15 -9.99 6.13
N GLY A 120 -11.39 -10.77 5.08
CA GLY A 120 -11.32 -10.31 3.70
C GLY A 120 -9.88 -10.17 3.25
N TRP A 121 -9.61 -9.26 2.32
CA TRP A 121 -8.26 -9.00 1.84
C TRP A 121 -7.33 -8.55 2.99
N ILE A 122 -6.07 -8.97 2.97
CA ILE A 122 -5.06 -8.60 3.97
C ILE A 122 -3.69 -8.63 3.30
N GLU A 123 -2.82 -7.67 3.63
CA GLU A 123 -1.46 -7.65 3.08
C GLU A 123 -0.60 -8.78 3.62
N ALA A 124 0.34 -9.26 2.80
CA ALA A 124 1.24 -10.34 3.16
C ALA A 124 1.97 -10.08 4.49
N ARG A 125 2.45 -8.85 4.72
CA ARG A 125 3.21 -8.47 5.93
C ARG A 125 2.38 -8.50 7.21
N SER A 126 1.07 -8.40 7.09
CA SER A 126 0.12 -8.48 8.20
C SER A 126 -0.39 -9.91 8.43
N LEU A 127 0.05 -10.87 7.62
CA LEU A 127 -0.27 -12.27 7.84
C LEU A 127 0.47 -12.83 9.05
N THR A 128 -0.29 -13.39 9.98
CA THR A 128 0.21 -14.14 11.13
C THR A 128 -0.17 -15.61 11.03
N PRO A 129 0.57 -16.51 11.71
CA PRO A 129 0.20 -17.92 11.78
C PRO A 129 -1.27 -18.12 12.19
N GLY A 130 -2.00 -18.96 11.45
CA GLY A 130 -3.41 -19.25 11.69
C GLY A 130 -4.39 -18.53 10.77
N HIS A 131 -3.98 -17.49 10.03
CA HIS A 131 -4.84 -16.86 9.02
C HIS A 131 -5.16 -17.83 7.88
N ARG A 132 -6.44 -17.90 7.50
CA ARG A 132 -6.98 -18.83 6.52
C ARG A 132 -7.17 -18.14 5.18
N LEU A 133 -6.23 -18.37 4.28
CA LEU A 133 -6.20 -17.79 2.94
C LEU A 133 -7.01 -18.63 1.96
N ARG A 134 -7.89 -17.97 1.22
CA ARG A 134 -8.70 -18.61 0.19
C ARG A 134 -7.83 -18.99 -1.02
N LYS A 135 -8.06 -20.20 -1.51
CA LYS A 135 -7.50 -20.76 -2.73
C LYS A 135 -8.63 -21.11 -3.70
N GLN A 136 -8.25 -21.50 -4.91
CA GLN A 136 -9.20 -22.03 -5.89
C GLN A 136 -9.86 -23.33 -5.43
N ASP A 137 -9.14 -24.16 -4.66
CA ASP A 137 -9.50 -25.51 -4.25
C ASP A 137 -9.85 -25.62 -2.75
N GLY A 138 -10.20 -24.51 -2.10
CA GLY A 138 -10.51 -24.46 -0.67
C GLY A 138 -9.71 -23.36 0.02
N SER A 139 -9.16 -23.61 1.20
CA SER A 139 -8.30 -22.67 1.91
C SER A 139 -6.97 -23.29 2.33
N ALA A 140 -5.99 -22.43 2.58
CA ALA A 140 -4.70 -22.77 3.18
C ALA A 140 -4.48 -21.90 4.41
N ILE A 141 -3.76 -22.41 5.39
CA ILE A 141 -3.44 -21.66 6.60
C ILE A 141 -2.01 -21.16 6.50
N ALA A 142 -1.77 -19.89 6.84
CA ALA A 142 -0.42 -19.37 7.05
C ALA A 142 0.20 -20.08 8.26
N GLU A 143 1.33 -20.77 8.07
CA GLU A 143 1.97 -21.54 9.15
C GLU A 143 3.00 -20.71 9.94
N GLU A 144 3.59 -19.72 9.28
CA GLU A 144 4.68 -18.89 9.82
C GLU A 144 4.42 -17.40 9.53
N PRO A 145 4.98 -16.48 10.32
CA PRO A 145 5.06 -15.08 9.93
C PRO A 145 5.81 -14.93 8.60
N LEU A 146 5.49 -13.88 7.85
CA LEU A 146 6.15 -13.60 6.60
C LEU A 146 7.67 -13.45 6.80
N ALA A 147 8.47 -14.25 6.08
CA ALA A 147 9.92 -14.29 6.28
C ALA A 147 10.66 -13.41 5.27
N GLU A 148 11.55 -12.56 5.76
CA GLU A 148 12.53 -11.86 4.92
C GLU A 148 13.47 -12.87 4.26
N THR A 149 13.67 -12.74 2.95
CA THR A 149 14.63 -13.59 2.23
C THR A 149 15.94 -12.88 1.93
N GLY A 150 15.96 -11.53 2.01
CA GLY A 150 17.07 -10.71 1.54
C GLY A 150 17.27 -10.76 0.01
N LYS A 151 16.41 -11.47 -0.72
CA LYS A 151 16.53 -11.65 -2.17
C LYS A 151 15.72 -10.58 -2.90
N TRP A 152 16.44 -9.77 -3.65
CA TRP A 152 15.88 -8.82 -4.59
C TRP A 152 15.81 -9.44 -5.98
N GLN A 153 14.62 -9.47 -6.56
CA GLN A 153 14.42 -10.04 -7.89
C GLN A 153 13.32 -9.29 -8.65
N PRO A 154 13.24 -9.50 -9.97
CA PRO A 154 12.07 -9.12 -10.76
C PRO A 154 10.78 -9.64 -10.14
N VAL A 155 9.84 -8.73 -9.95
CA VAL A 155 8.49 -9.02 -9.51
C VAL A 155 7.51 -8.49 -10.55
N TYR A 156 6.44 -9.23 -10.75
CA TYR A 156 5.52 -9.05 -11.87
C TYR A 156 4.11 -8.79 -11.37
N THR A 157 3.39 -7.94 -12.11
CA THR A 157 1.96 -7.68 -11.94
C THR A 157 1.34 -7.61 -13.33
N LEU A 158 0.11 -8.13 -13.49
CA LEU A 158 -0.60 -8.14 -14.76
C LEU A 158 -1.84 -7.26 -14.66
N ARG A 159 -2.10 -6.45 -15.69
CA ARG A 159 -3.40 -5.80 -15.93
C ARG A 159 -4.20 -6.69 -16.86
N VAL A 160 -5.49 -6.91 -16.57
CA VAL A 160 -6.37 -7.72 -17.42
C VAL A 160 -7.64 -6.95 -17.79
N ALA A 161 -8.22 -7.27 -18.95
CA ALA A 161 -9.41 -6.62 -19.49
C ALA A 161 -10.65 -6.83 -18.60
N ASP A 162 -11.47 -5.79 -18.52
CA ASP A 162 -12.53 -5.52 -17.53
C ASP A 162 -12.03 -5.23 -16.11
N CYS A 163 -11.61 -3.98 -15.93
CA CYS A 163 -11.93 -3.06 -14.83
C CYS A 163 -11.15 -1.76 -15.11
N ALA A 164 -11.80 -0.60 -15.04
CA ALA A 164 -11.16 0.72 -15.19
C ALA A 164 -9.97 0.82 -14.19
N ALA A 165 -8.78 1.40 -14.43
CA ALA A 165 -8.45 2.69 -15.04
C ALA A 165 -6.93 2.91 -15.33
N THR A 166 -6.72 4.13 -15.89
CA THR A 166 -5.60 5.09 -16.00
C THR A 166 -4.10 4.71 -15.94
N GLU A 167 -3.38 5.32 -16.89
CA GLU A 167 -1.95 5.24 -17.22
C GLU A 167 -0.97 5.76 -16.15
N SER A 168 -0.54 4.93 -15.20
CA SER A 168 0.65 5.28 -14.41
C SER A 168 1.38 4.06 -13.84
N ALA A 169 2.06 3.30 -14.71
CA ALA A 169 3.07 2.33 -14.29
C ALA A 169 4.10 2.07 -15.39
N LYS A 170 4.96 3.06 -15.65
CA LYS A 170 6.13 2.91 -16.54
C LYS A 170 7.32 2.36 -15.74
N GLN A 171 7.49 1.04 -15.81
CA GLN A 171 8.73 0.25 -15.95
C GLN A 171 9.89 0.53 -14.98
N ARG A 172 10.40 -0.48 -14.22
CA ARG A 172 11.81 -0.51 -13.73
C ARG A 172 12.29 -1.81 -13.06
N LEU A 173 13.21 -2.52 -13.71
CA LEU A 173 14.01 -3.64 -13.19
C LEU A 173 15.45 -3.19 -12.88
N ARG A 174 16.14 -3.76 -11.87
CA ARG A 174 17.62 -3.97 -11.87
C ARG A 174 18.15 -4.99 -10.83
N LEU A 175 19.32 -5.57 -11.16
CA LEU A 175 20.17 -6.58 -10.49
C LEU A 175 21.38 -5.91 -9.78
N PRO A 176 22.19 -6.62 -8.95
CA PRO A 176 23.24 -6.01 -8.11
C PRO A 176 24.35 -5.26 -8.89
N LEU A 177 24.78 -4.13 -8.32
CA LEU A 177 25.51 -3.05 -9.00
C LEU A 177 27.04 -3.24 -9.03
N THR A 178 27.63 -2.87 -10.16
CA THR A 178 29.07 -2.62 -10.34
C THR A 178 29.43 -1.15 -10.11
N SER A 179 30.72 -0.81 -9.91
CA SER A 179 31.16 0.55 -9.56
C SER A 179 30.87 1.66 -10.59
N PRO A 180 30.84 1.43 -11.92
CA PRO A 180 30.42 2.45 -12.89
C PRO A 180 28.91 2.73 -12.83
N GLU A 181 28.10 1.72 -12.49
CA GLU A 181 26.64 1.83 -12.39
C GLU A 181 26.22 2.63 -11.16
N ALA A 182 26.93 2.49 -10.04
CA ALA A 182 26.72 3.32 -8.84
C ALA A 182 26.90 4.81 -9.13
N ARG A 183 27.92 5.17 -9.93
CA ARG A 183 28.15 6.56 -10.36
C ARG A 183 27.05 7.07 -11.29
N SER A 184 26.49 6.21 -12.14
CA SER A 184 25.34 6.53 -12.99
C SER A 184 24.07 6.80 -12.18
N ILE A 185 23.86 6.05 -11.09
CA ILE A 185 22.69 6.22 -10.21
C ILE A 185 22.75 7.53 -9.44
N VAL A 186 23.90 7.86 -8.85
CA VAL A 186 24.07 9.15 -8.14
C VAL A 186 23.80 10.33 -9.08
N ASN A 187 24.28 10.25 -10.33
CA ASN A 187 23.97 11.26 -11.35
C ASN A 187 22.47 11.32 -11.67
N GLN A 188 21.79 10.17 -11.76
CA GLN A 188 20.35 10.12 -12.01
C GLN A 188 19.55 10.73 -10.86
N ILE A 189 19.83 10.36 -9.60
CA ILE A 189 19.19 10.93 -8.40
C ILE A 189 19.37 12.45 -8.38
N THR A 190 20.60 12.92 -8.57
CA THR A 190 20.92 14.35 -8.58
C THR A 190 20.15 15.08 -9.69
N THR A 191 20.05 14.47 -10.88
CA THR A 191 19.32 15.04 -12.02
C THR A 191 17.82 15.12 -11.75
N LEU A 192 17.22 14.06 -11.19
CA LEU A 192 15.79 14.03 -10.85
C LEU A 192 15.43 15.08 -9.80
N ILE A 193 16.22 15.18 -8.72
CA ILE A 193 15.99 16.18 -7.67
C ILE A 193 16.16 17.60 -8.24
N ALA A 194 17.16 17.83 -9.08
CA ALA A 194 17.35 19.13 -9.72
C ALA A 194 16.20 19.49 -10.67
N ALA A 195 15.72 18.53 -11.47
CA ALA A 195 14.58 18.73 -12.36
C ALA A 195 13.29 19.01 -11.58
N TYR A 196 13.04 18.27 -10.50
CA TYR A 196 11.89 18.49 -9.62
C TYR A 196 11.90 19.91 -9.04
N ARG A 197 13.05 20.36 -8.53
CA ARG A 197 13.20 21.69 -7.93
C ARG A 197 13.11 22.83 -8.95
N ALA A 198 13.41 22.56 -10.21
CA ALA A 198 13.32 23.55 -11.29
C ALA A 198 11.88 23.74 -11.81
N GLU A 199 10.97 22.81 -11.52
CA GLU A 199 9.58 22.88 -11.97
C GLU A 199 8.74 23.76 -11.02
N GLU A 200 8.29 24.90 -11.54
CA GLU A 200 7.37 25.80 -10.84
C GLU A 200 5.92 25.44 -11.19
N THR A 201 5.26 24.62 -10.37
CA THR A 201 3.88 24.16 -10.61
C THR A 201 2.89 25.31 -10.73
N ALA A 202 3.12 26.42 -10.02
CA ALA A 202 2.31 27.64 -10.11
C ALA A 202 2.32 28.31 -11.50
N SER A 203 3.27 27.95 -12.37
CA SER A 203 3.37 28.45 -13.74
C SER A 203 2.61 27.59 -14.77
N LEU A 204 2.13 26.41 -14.37
CA LEU A 204 1.43 25.47 -15.25
C LEU A 204 -0.05 25.85 -15.41
N GLN A 205 -0.60 25.57 -16.59
CA GLN A 205 -2.02 25.84 -16.88
C GLN A 205 -2.94 24.85 -16.15
N ASP A 206 -2.54 23.59 -16.09
CA ASP A 206 -3.22 22.53 -15.34
C ASP A 206 -2.16 21.66 -14.62
N PRO A 207 -1.77 22.03 -13.39
CA PRO A 207 -0.73 21.32 -12.66
C PRO A 207 -1.01 19.82 -12.48
N ASP A 208 -2.27 19.43 -12.29
CA ASP A 208 -2.68 18.02 -12.07
C ASP A 208 -2.41 17.14 -13.27
N ARG A 209 -2.46 17.73 -14.48
CA ARG A 209 -2.18 17.03 -15.72
C ARG A 209 -0.75 17.18 -16.20
N ASP A 210 -0.20 18.38 -16.06
CA ASP A 210 1.02 18.78 -16.78
C ASP A 210 2.29 18.61 -15.92
N SER A 211 2.16 18.63 -14.58
CA SER A 211 3.29 18.53 -13.68
C SER A 211 3.98 17.17 -13.79
N GLN A 212 5.31 17.18 -13.78
CA GLN A 212 6.11 15.95 -13.73
C GLN A 212 6.53 15.59 -12.30
N LYS A 213 6.23 16.42 -11.30
CA LYS A 213 6.70 16.24 -9.91
C LYS A 213 6.34 14.87 -9.32
N VAL A 214 5.07 14.45 -9.44
CA VAL A 214 4.59 13.13 -8.96
C VAL A 214 5.38 12.00 -9.61
N ARG A 215 5.57 12.06 -10.93
CA ARG A 215 6.34 11.06 -11.68
C ARG A 215 7.80 11.00 -11.24
N MET A 216 8.43 12.15 -10.97
CA MET A 216 9.81 12.20 -10.49
C MET A 216 9.95 11.60 -9.08
N ILE A 217 8.98 11.83 -8.19
CA ILE A 217 8.96 11.19 -6.85
C ILE A 217 8.80 9.68 -6.98
N ALA A 218 7.86 9.20 -7.79
CA ALA A 218 7.69 7.78 -8.07
C ALA A 218 8.97 7.16 -8.66
N GLU A 219 9.71 7.92 -9.47
CA GLU A 219 11.00 7.48 -10.00
C GLU A 219 12.06 7.33 -8.89
N LEU A 220 12.11 8.28 -7.96
CA LEU A 220 13.02 8.29 -6.80
C LEU A 220 12.71 7.19 -5.78
N GLU A 221 11.51 6.62 -5.76
CA GLU A 221 11.14 5.48 -4.88
C GLU A 221 12.13 4.31 -5.01
N ASN A 222 12.60 4.04 -6.23
CA ASN A 222 13.59 2.98 -6.52
C ASN A 222 14.96 3.21 -5.85
N HIS A 223 15.18 4.43 -5.36
CA HIS A 223 16.39 4.87 -4.69
C HIS A 223 16.09 5.33 -3.26
N SER A 224 14.92 4.96 -2.71
CA SER A 224 14.49 5.41 -1.39
C SER A 224 15.52 5.10 -0.29
N ALA A 225 16.23 3.97 -0.36
CA ALA A 225 17.30 3.62 0.59
C ALA A 225 18.49 4.60 0.62
N ASP A 226 18.64 5.46 -0.39
CA ASP A 226 19.66 6.52 -0.39
C ASP A 226 19.25 7.66 0.57
N SER A 227 20.17 8.09 1.43
CA SER A 227 19.90 9.10 2.45
C SER A 227 19.63 10.48 1.85
N ALA A 228 20.19 10.80 0.68
CA ALA A 228 19.90 12.04 -0.03
C ALA A 228 18.46 12.03 -0.57
N VAL A 229 17.98 10.87 -1.04
CA VAL A 229 16.59 10.71 -1.47
C VAL A 229 15.65 10.82 -0.29
N LEU A 230 15.91 10.15 0.84
CA LEU A 230 15.10 10.33 2.05
C LEU A 230 15.04 11.80 2.48
N SER A 231 16.18 12.47 2.53
CA SER A 231 16.25 13.88 2.94
C SER A 231 15.39 14.77 2.04
N PHE A 232 15.46 14.55 0.73
CA PHE A 232 14.65 15.27 -0.26
C PHE A 232 13.15 14.96 -0.14
N LEU A 233 12.78 13.68 0.02
CA LEU A 233 11.38 13.29 0.22
C LEU A 233 10.79 13.95 1.48
N LEU A 234 11.54 13.98 2.58
CA LEU A 234 11.10 14.61 3.82
C LEU A 234 11.00 16.14 3.71
N GLU A 235 11.87 16.77 2.89
CA GLU A 235 11.76 18.20 2.53
C GLU A 235 10.43 18.47 1.83
N VAL A 236 10.10 17.69 0.79
CA VAL A 236 8.85 17.79 0.03
C VAL A 236 7.63 17.58 0.92
N ALA A 237 7.57 16.46 1.65
CA ALA A 237 6.41 16.13 2.50
C ALA A 237 6.15 17.19 3.59
N GLY A 238 7.23 17.77 4.13
CA GLY A 238 7.18 18.72 5.23
C GLY A 238 6.95 20.18 4.85
N ASP A 239 6.97 20.53 3.56
CA ASP A 239 6.74 21.90 3.08
C ASP A 239 5.24 22.15 2.80
N PRO A 240 4.56 23.01 3.59
CA PRO A 240 3.15 23.31 3.37
C PRO A 240 2.88 24.11 2.08
N ASN A 241 3.90 24.68 1.44
CA ASN A 241 3.75 25.42 0.17
C ASN A 241 4.07 24.57 -1.05
N GLU A 242 4.47 23.30 -0.85
CA GLU A 242 4.71 22.40 -1.95
C GLU A 242 3.39 21.82 -2.48
N TYR A 243 3.39 21.46 -3.75
CA TYR A 243 2.27 20.89 -4.46
C TYR A 243 1.73 19.63 -3.79
N ASP A 244 0.45 19.65 -3.40
CA ASP A 244 -0.16 18.63 -2.55
C ASP A 244 -0.06 17.21 -3.13
N LEU A 245 -0.25 17.03 -4.46
CA LEU A 245 -0.11 15.70 -5.08
C LEU A 245 1.32 15.17 -4.97
N ALA A 246 2.33 16.04 -5.01
CA ALA A 246 3.71 15.62 -4.79
C ALA A 246 3.93 15.17 -3.34
N ARG A 247 3.39 15.92 -2.38
CA ARG A 247 3.44 15.57 -0.94
C ARG A 247 2.73 14.24 -0.66
N ILE A 248 1.56 14.04 -1.24
CA ILE A 248 0.78 12.80 -1.20
C ILE A 248 1.59 11.63 -1.74
N GLU A 249 2.25 11.79 -2.90
CA GLU A 249 3.07 10.72 -3.46
C GLU A 249 4.29 10.39 -2.58
N VAL A 250 4.86 11.37 -1.87
CA VAL A 250 5.88 11.06 -0.86
C VAL A 250 5.32 10.16 0.24
N PHE A 251 4.12 10.44 0.76
CA PHE A 251 3.52 9.58 1.78
C PHE A 251 3.24 8.17 1.28
N ASN A 252 2.85 7.99 0.01
CA ASN A 252 2.75 6.68 -0.63
C ASN A 252 4.10 5.94 -0.60
N VAL A 253 5.17 6.63 -1.00
CA VAL A 253 6.54 6.08 -0.94
C VAL A 253 6.91 5.70 0.49
N LEU A 254 6.65 6.58 1.48
CA LEU A 254 6.97 6.33 2.89
C LEU A 254 6.16 5.18 3.50
N TYR A 255 4.92 4.95 3.07
CA TYR A 255 4.08 3.87 3.57
C TYR A 255 4.69 2.48 3.25
N VAL A 256 5.18 2.28 2.03
CA VAL A 256 5.71 0.98 1.58
C VAL A 256 7.21 0.81 1.81
N ARG A 257 7.93 1.90 2.04
CA ARG A 257 9.39 1.92 2.21
C ARG A 257 9.88 0.94 3.27
N ARG A 258 10.99 0.26 2.99
CA ARG A 258 11.72 -0.52 4.00
C ARG A 258 12.31 0.43 5.05
N ILE A 259 11.92 0.23 6.29
CA ILE A 259 12.45 0.96 7.43
C ILE A 259 13.84 0.40 7.74
N ALA A 260 14.90 1.20 7.59
CA ALA A 260 16.26 0.69 7.78
C ALA A 260 16.84 1.00 9.16
N THR A 261 16.54 2.16 9.77
CA THR A 261 17.10 2.53 11.09
C THR A 261 16.14 3.30 12.00
N ASP A 262 16.34 3.19 13.31
CA ASP A 262 15.61 3.98 14.32
C ASP A 262 15.75 5.49 14.08
N ALA A 263 16.93 5.93 13.62
CA ALA A 263 17.18 7.34 13.30
C ALA A 263 16.29 7.84 12.16
N GLU A 264 16.16 7.05 11.08
CA GLU A 264 15.26 7.38 9.97
C GLU A 264 13.79 7.33 10.40
N GLN A 265 13.39 6.35 11.22
CA GLN A 265 12.03 6.30 11.76
C GLN A 265 11.68 7.58 12.52
N ILE A 266 12.59 8.06 13.37
CA ILE A 266 12.41 9.31 14.12
C ILE A 266 12.31 10.51 13.19
N GLN A 267 13.14 10.58 12.13
CA GLN A 267 13.08 11.66 11.15
C GLN A 267 11.74 11.69 10.41
N ILE A 268 11.29 10.53 9.91
CA ILE A 268 10.01 10.38 9.21
C ILE A 268 8.85 10.71 10.16
N GLY A 269 8.88 10.16 11.38
CA GLY A 269 7.87 10.39 12.40
C GLY A 269 7.71 11.86 12.79
N ARG A 270 8.79 12.63 12.83
CA ARG A 270 8.72 14.09 13.04
C ARG A 270 7.96 14.81 11.92
N VAL A 271 8.21 14.47 10.66
CA VAL A 271 7.51 15.08 9.51
C VAL A 271 6.04 14.69 9.50
N LEU A 272 5.73 13.40 9.68
CA LEU A 272 4.36 12.91 9.79
C LEU A 272 3.59 13.62 10.91
N THR A 273 4.21 13.71 12.10
CA THR A 273 3.61 14.40 13.25
C THR A 273 3.39 15.89 12.98
N LYS A 274 4.32 16.56 12.29
CA LYS A 274 4.18 17.97 11.91
C LYS A 274 2.96 18.18 11.00
N VAL A 275 2.84 17.37 9.95
CA VAL A 275 1.74 17.46 8.98
C VAL A 275 0.40 17.11 9.62
N LEU A 276 0.35 16.03 10.40
CA LEU A 276 -0.88 15.58 11.06
C LEU A 276 -1.41 16.57 12.12
N ARG A 277 -0.52 17.36 12.74
CA ARG A 277 -0.88 18.43 13.69
C ARG A 277 -1.21 19.76 13.02
N SER A 278 -0.98 19.89 11.71
CA SER A 278 -1.21 21.12 11.00
C SER A 278 -2.70 21.41 10.85
N ASN A 279 -3.06 22.67 11.07
CA ASN A 279 -4.40 23.18 10.77
C ASN A 279 -4.49 23.77 9.36
N ASP A 280 -3.34 23.98 8.71
CA ASP A 280 -3.24 24.67 7.42
C ASP A 280 -3.01 23.70 6.25
N ASP A 281 -2.63 22.45 6.52
CA ASP A 281 -2.44 21.42 5.49
C ASP A 281 -3.79 20.91 4.98
N ASP A 282 -3.86 20.66 3.66
CA ASP A 282 -5.01 20.06 3.00
C ASP A 282 -5.40 18.70 3.62
N ASP A 283 -6.70 18.44 3.71
CA ASP A 283 -7.22 17.22 4.33
C ASP A 283 -6.75 15.96 3.61
N ASN A 284 -6.54 15.99 2.28
CA ASN A 284 -5.99 14.84 1.55
C ASN A 284 -4.54 14.60 1.94
N VAL A 285 -3.72 15.64 2.05
CA VAL A 285 -2.33 15.52 2.49
C VAL A 285 -2.27 14.89 3.89
N LYS A 286 -3.12 15.35 4.80
CA LYS A 286 -3.23 14.77 6.16
C LYS A 286 -3.73 13.34 6.14
N ASN A 287 -4.69 13.03 5.28
CA ASN A 287 -5.21 11.68 5.07
C ASN A 287 -4.07 10.72 4.71
N TYR A 288 -3.31 11.03 3.66
CA TYR A 288 -2.18 10.22 3.21
C TYR A 288 -1.05 10.13 4.24
N ALA A 289 -0.77 11.21 4.98
CA ALA A 289 0.15 11.19 6.11
C ALA A 289 -0.30 10.22 7.21
N ALA A 290 -1.60 10.15 7.53
CA ALA A 290 -2.14 9.22 8.51
C ALA A 290 -2.01 7.76 8.05
N ILE A 291 -2.14 7.50 6.74
CA ILE A 291 -1.89 6.15 6.21
C ILE A 291 -0.43 5.77 6.35
N ALA A 292 0.48 6.66 5.93
CA ALA A 292 1.91 6.43 6.05
C ALA A 292 2.33 6.19 7.51
N ALA A 293 1.72 6.90 8.46
CA ALA A 293 1.97 6.75 9.89
C ALA A 293 1.75 5.32 10.43
N ALA A 294 0.92 4.49 9.78
CA ALA A 294 0.74 3.09 10.16
C ALA A 294 2.06 2.30 10.14
N SER A 295 3.00 2.65 9.26
CA SER A 295 4.33 2.04 9.19
C SER A 295 5.29 2.55 10.28
N TYR A 296 4.93 3.62 11.00
CA TYR A 296 5.82 4.31 11.94
C TYR A 296 5.24 4.43 13.37
N MET A 297 4.25 3.59 13.71
CA MET A 297 3.59 3.57 15.04
C MET A 297 4.54 3.22 16.21
N ALA A 298 5.74 2.71 15.93
CA ALA A 298 6.77 2.51 16.95
C ALA A 298 7.38 3.84 17.46
N VAL A 299 7.22 4.93 16.71
CA VAL A 299 7.66 6.28 17.10
C VAL A 299 6.61 6.89 18.04
N PRO A 300 6.94 7.19 19.31
CA PRO A 300 5.95 7.64 20.30
C PRO A 300 5.14 8.86 19.88
N GLU A 301 5.75 9.82 19.20
CA GLU A 301 5.08 11.04 18.75
C GLU A 301 4.05 10.78 17.65
N VAL A 302 4.30 9.77 16.81
CA VAL A 302 3.37 9.30 15.77
C VAL A 302 2.19 8.59 16.43
N ASP A 303 2.47 7.69 17.37
CA ASP A 303 1.46 6.97 18.15
C ASP A 303 0.51 7.95 18.88
N GLU A 304 1.06 8.99 19.49
CA GLU A 304 0.32 10.03 20.22
C GLU A 304 -0.58 10.87 19.30
N VAL A 305 -0.07 11.33 18.15
CA VAL A 305 -0.87 12.17 17.23
C VAL A 305 -2.00 11.37 16.59
N ILE A 306 -1.74 10.11 16.23
CA ILE A 306 -2.74 9.21 15.65
C ILE A 306 -3.85 8.93 16.66
N GLU A 307 -3.50 8.66 17.93
CA GLU A 307 -4.50 8.48 18.99
C GLU A 307 -5.36 9.73 19.21
N LYS A 308 -4.74 10.92 19.22
CA LYS A 308 -5.47 12.19 19.31
C LYS A 308 -6.47 12.38 18.18
N ILE A 309 -6.07 12.09 16.94
CA ILE A 309 -6.96 12.18 15.77
C ILE A 309 -8.15 11.22 15.91
N VAL A 310 -7.89 9.97 16.31
CA VAL A 310 -8.98 8.97 16.48
C VAL A 310 -9.98 9.41 17.55
N LEU A 311 -9.51 10.00 18.65
CA LEU A 311 -10.35 10.46 19.75
C LEU A 311 -11.04 11.81 19.49
N ASP A 312 -10.62 12.57 18.48
CA ASP A 312 -11.24 13.85 18.12
C ASP A 312 -12.47 13.61 17.25
N SER A 313 -13.66 13.66 17.86
CA SER A 313 -14.93 13.47 17.15
C SER A 313 -15.26 14.59 16.14
N GLN A 314 -14.50 15.69 16.14
CA GLN A 314 -14.67 16.80 15.20
C GLN A 314 -13.67 16.75 14.03
N ALA A 315 -12.67 15.87 14.07
CA ALA A 315 -11.75 15.71 12.97
C ALA A 315 -12.45 15.13 11.73
N ASP A 316 -11.88 15.41 10.55
CA ASP A 316 -12.38 14.88 9.28
C ASP A 316 -12.61 13.36 9.36
N PRO A 317 -13.80 12.85 9.00
CA PRO A 317 -14.12 11.43 9.16
C PRO A 317 -13.16 10.49 8.44
N ASN A 318 -12.62 10.88 7.28
CA ASN A 318 -11.66 10.06 6.54
C ASN A 318 -10.30 10.04 7.26
N LEU A 319 -9.86 11.19 7.77
CA LEU A 319 -8.63 11.30 8.55
C LEU A 319 -8.71 10.45 9.82
N ARG A 320 -9.85 10.52 10.53
CA ARG A 320 -10.14 9.66 11.68
C ARG A 320 -10.09 8.19 11.32
N ALA A 321 -10.71 7.80 10.20
CA ALA A 321 -10.73 6.41 9.75
C ALA A 321 -9.33 5.88 9.42
N ASN A 322 -8.51 6.70 8.74
CA ASN A 322 -7.13 6.37 8.39
C ASN A 322 -6.24 6.26 9.63
N ALA A 323 -6.43 7.15 10.60
CA ALA A 323 -5.74 7.07 11.89
C ALA A 323 -6.17 5.82 12.70
N PHE A 324 -7.46 5.50 12.70
CA PHE A 324 -7.97 4.28 13.35
C PHE A 324 -7.38 3.02 12.72
N ALA A 325 -7.22 3.00 11.39
CA ALA A 325 -6.59 1.92 10.66
C ALA A 325 -5.15 1.63 11.14
N ALA A 326 -4.37 2.68 11.41
CA ALA A 326 -3.01 2.56 11.94
C ALA A 326 -3.00 1.93 13.36
N ILE A 327 -3.97 2.29 14.20
CA ILE A 327 -4.13 1.75 15.55
C ILE A 327 -4.56 0.27 15.52
N GLU A 328 -5.50 -0.10 14.63
CA GLU A 328 -6.01 -1.48 14.51
C GLU A 328 -4.88 -2.48 14.17
N ARG A 329 -3.87 -2.06 13.42
CA ARG A 329 -2.70 -2.87 13.04
C ARG A 329 -1.60 -2.92 14.09
N SER A 330 -1.66 -2.06 15.11
CA SER A 330 -0.63 -1.97 16.15
C SER A 330 -0.78 -3.10 17.18
N PRO A 331 0.32 -3.51 17.87
CA PRO A 331 0.27 -4.55 18.88
C PRO A 331 -0.80 -4.32 19.94
N ARG A 332 -1.52 -5.39 20.33
CA ARG A 332 -2.56 -5.34 21.36
C ARG A 332 -1.96 -5.17 22.76
N THR A 333 -1.65 -3.94 23.13
CA THR A 333 -1.22 -3.55 24.48
C THR A 333 -2.41 -3.23 25.38
N LEU A 334 -2.20 -3.20 26.71
CA LEU A 334 -3.23 -2.73 27.65
C LEU A 334 -3.68 -1.29 27.34
N HIS A 335 -2.77 -0.45 26.85
CA HIS A 335 -3.08 0.90 26.40
C HIS A 335 -4.04 0.89 25.21
N ARG A 336 -3.75 0.09 24.18
CA ARG A 336 -4.63 -0.06 22.99
C ARG A 336 -6.00 -0.64 23.34
N ILE A 337 -6.07 -1.60 24.27
CA ILE A 337 -7.35 -2.15 24.75
C ILE A 337 -8.20 -1.04 25.40
N ARG A 338 -7.60 -0.19 26.25
CA ARG A 338 -8.32 0.94 26.86
C ARG A 338 -8.79 1.96 25.83
N LEU A 339 -7.98 2.23 24.81
CA LEU A 339 -8.39 3.08 23.70
C LEU A 339 -9.64 2.51 23.01
N PHE A 340 -9.65 1.23 22.64
CA PHE A 340 -10.84 0.62 22.02
C PHE A 340 -12.05 0.62 22.97
N GLN A 341 -11.85 0.50 24.29
CA GLN A 341 -12.95 0.64 25.25
C GLN A 341 -13.56 2.04 25.24
N ASN A 342 -12.74 3.09 25.11
CA ASN A 342 -13.22 4.47 24.98
C ASN A 342 -14.05 4.67 23.71
N LEU A 343 -13.72 3.94 22.64
CA LEU A 343 -14.42 4.01 21.36
C LEU A 343 -15.73 3.21 21.31
N LEU A 344 -16.13 2.51 22.37
CA LEU A 344 -17.37 1.71 22.39
C LEU A 344 -18.66 2.53 22.22
N GLN A 345 -18.60 3.83 22.52
CA GLN A 345 -19.70 4.79 22.34
C GLN A 345 -19.40 5.80 21.23
N ASP A 346 -18.33 5.60 20.47
CA ASP A 346 -17.98 6.48 19.36
C ASP A 346 -18.92 6.22 18.17
N ASP A 347 -19.43 7.31 17.60
CA ASP A 347 -20.41 7.25 16.50
C ASP A 347 -19.84 6.56 15.24
N GLN A 348 -18.53 6.65 15.04
CA GLN A 348 -17.84 6.10 13.86
C GLN A 348 -17.25 4.71 14.13
N PHE A 349 -16.68 4.48 15.32
CA PHE A 349 -15.86 3.30 15.60
C PHE A 349 -16.47 2.27 16.57
N SER A 350 -17.65 2.53 17.14
CA SER A 350 -18.26 1.64 18.16
C SER A 350 -18.42 0.18 17.74
N GLN A 351 -18.91 -0.08 16.53
CA GLN A 351 -19.09 -1.45 16.03
C GLN A 351 -17.76 -2.19 15.87
N THR A 352 -16.76 -1.52 15.27
CA THR A 352 -15.43 -2.08 15.06
C THR A 352 -14.70 -2.31 16.39
N ALA A 353 -14.80 -1.37 17.33
CA ALA A 353 -14.24 -1.51 18.67
C ALA A 353 -14.84 -2.72 19.43
N ARG A 354 -16.16 -2.94 19.34
CA ARG A 354 -16.82 -4.12 19.93
C ARG A 354 -16.27 -5.41 19.34
N ARG A 355 -16.13 -5.48 18.02
CA ARG A 355 -15.55 -6.63 17.31
C ARG A 355 -14.12 -6.92 17.78
N ILE A 356 -13.27 -5.89 17.85
CA ILE A 356 -11.87 -6.03 18.28
C ILE A 356 -11.76 -6.55 19.72
N LEU A 357 -12.63 -6.04 20.61
CA LEU A 357 -12.70 -6.44 22.02
C LEU A 357 -13.40 -7.78 22.27
N GLY A 358 -14.00 -8.39 21.24
CA GLY A 358 -14.68 -9.68 21.35
C GLY A 358 -16.06 -9.62 22.00
N PHE A 359 -16.74 -8.47 21.96
CA PHE A 359 -18.13 -8.37 22.39
C PHE A 359 -19.08 -8.95 21.34
N PRO A 360 -20.22 -9.55 21.75
CA PRO A 360 -21.23 -10.03 20.81
C PRO A 360 -21.84 -8.87 20.00
N GLN A 361 -22.10 -9.13 18.71
CA GLN A 361 -22.81 -8.19 17.84
C GLN A 361 -24.24 -8.01 18.36
N VAL A 362 -24.72 -6.77 18.42
CA VAL A 362 -26.07 -6.42 18.94
C VAL A 362 -27.05 -6.32 17.80
#